data_AF-A0A5J5F8K0-F1
#
_entry.id   AF-A0A5J5F8K0-F1
#
_cell.length_a   1.000
_cell.length_b   1.000
_cell.length_c   1.000
_cell.angle_alpha   90.00
_cell.angle_beta   90.00
_cell.angle_gamma   90.00
#
_symmetry.space_group_name_H-M   'P 1'
#
loop_
_entity.id
_entity.type
_entity.pdbx_description
1 polymer ?
#
loop_
_entity_poly.entity_id
_entity_poly.type
_entity_poly.pdbx_seq_one_letter_code
_entity_poly.pdbx_strand_id
1 'polypeptide(L)'
;MWPVSSAAPPPARLAFDRFQKFLVKHYASRFGSWPPGEGRFTRTLYLHLQRDFATLYSYLVDQDAVWSPAHDLPATSPRRTIVKPSNPNWRADDETLRMTDIISSFDERENHPPIPHPFPLVPLVSPTSRTSTGLSDKRQKGFSFTPSNPRNRSSNPAAAEAALALTESTNIEALRSSSTPNPLLEAFQLHEKSTPAHEVSPHDARKGRWIMIYGVLQTLAAVAVDAPGLLWTDAVEYWINPRLRDTPPWGKPAVPDERSHFRSHCWVLAGPKEVAAVPVLPSGMLQARRIRSRSRRALRALHRAAARDKEEQAESGDEGDDEMEESSPSPVAKGRDWEEEAAGRGELM
;
A
#
# COMPACT_ATOMS: atom_id res chain seq x y z
N MET A 1 -13.95 11.61 10.18
CA MET A 1 -13.57 10.24 10.60
C MET A 1 -12.99 10.21 12.00
N TRP A 2 -11.87 10.87 12.27
CA TRP A 2 -11.29 10.90 13.61
C TRP A 2 -12.18 11.67 14.60
N PRO A 3 -12.46 11.14 15.81
CA PRO A 3 -13.31 11.82 16.79
C PRO A 3 -12.64 13.09 17.33
N VAL A 4 -13.41 14.17 17.47
CA VAL A 4 -12.93 15.39 18.13
C VAL A 4 -12.84 15.09 19.62
N SER A 5 -11.63 14.87 20.13
CA SER A 5 -11.38 14.60 21.55
C SER A 5 -10.87 15.87 22.24
N SER A 6 -11.27 16.06 23.50
CA SER A 6 -10.72 17.11 24.38
C SER A 6 -9.34 16.76 24.94
N ALA A 7 -8.87 15.52 24.76
CA ALA A 7 -7.56 15.07 25.20
C ALA A 7 -6.45 15.37 24.16
N ALA A 8 -5.20 15.30 24.59
CA ALA A 8 -4.05 15.42 23.68
C ALA A 8 -4.14 14.38 22.55
N PRO A 9 -3.88 14.77 21.29
CA PRO A 9 -3.99 13.86 20.15
C PRO A 9 -2.93 12.76 20.25
N PRO A 10 -3.28 11.48 20.02
CA PRO A 10 -2.31 10.40 20.08
C PRO A 10 -1.30 10.51 18.93
N PRO A 11 -0.10 9.90 19.03
CA PRO A 11 0.93 9.98 17.98
C PRO A 11 0.43 9.55 16.59
N ALA A 12 -0.47 8.56 16.53
CA ALA A 12 -1.12 8.12 15.30
C ALA A 12 -1.92 9.24 14.60
N ARG A 13 -2.47 10.20 15.36
CA ARG A 13 -3.19 11.35 14.79
C ARG A 13 -2.26 12.27 14.00
N LEU A 14 -1.04 12.50 14.49
CA LEU A 14 -0.04 13.29 13.77
C LEU A 14 0.31 12.65 12.42
N ALA A 15 0.46 11.32 12.39
CA ALA A 15 0.69 10.58 11.15
C ALA A 15 -0.51 10.64 10.20
N PHE A 16 -1.74 10.55 10.73
CA PHE A 16 -2.97 10.74 9.96
C PHE A 16 -3.01 12.12 9.28
N ASP A 17 -2.78 13.20 10.02
CA ASP A 17 -2.86 14.56 9.48
C ASP A 17 -1.76 14.84 8.43
N ARG A 18 -0.55 14.30 8.65
CA ARG A 18 0.55 14.38 7.68
C ARG A 18 0.26 13.59 6.42
N PHE A 19 -0.33 12.40 6.56
CA PHE A 19 -0.70 11.58 5.44
C PHE A 19 -1.84 12.22 4.62
N GLN A 20 -2.80 12.86 5.27
CA GLN A 20 -3.80 13.68 4.59
C GLN A 20 -3.16 14.79 3.73
N LYS A 21 -2.21 15.54 4.29
CA LYS A 21 -1.46 16.57 3.55
C LYS A 21 -0.66 15.97 2.38
N PHE A 22 -0.05 14.81 2.59
CA PHE A 22 0.65 14.06 1.54
C PHE A 22 -0.30 13.68 0.40
N LEU A 23 -1.49 13.14 0.68
CA LEU A 23 -2.48 12.79 -0.34
C LEU A 23 -2.92 14.01 -1.15
N VAL A 24 -3.21 15.12 -0.47
CA VAL A 24 -3.57 16.40 -1.12
C VAL A 24 -2.44 16.85 -2.05
N LYS A 25 -1.18 16.83 -1.58
CA LYS A 25 -0.02 17.20 -2.41
C LYS A 25 0.17 16.26 -3.60
N HIS A 26 0.04 14.95 -3.38
CA HIS A 26 0.19 13.94 -4.43
C HIS A 26 -0.83 14.15 -5.54
N TYR A 27 -2.11 14.28 -5.19
CA TYR A 27 -3.17 14.45 -6.17
C TYR A 27 -3.21 15.86 -6.78
N ALA A 28 -2.81 16.90 -6.05
CA ALA A 28 -2.62 18.24 -6.62
C ALA A 28 -1.50 18.22 -7.68
N SER A 29 -0.39 17.54 -7.42
CA SER A 29 0.69 17.40 -8.41
C SER A 29 0.26 16.62 -9.64
N ARG A 30 -0.63 15.62 -9.48
CA ARG A 30 -1.08 14.74 -10.58
C ARG A 30 -2.19 15.35 -11.43
N PHE A 31 -3.12 16.09 -10.80
CA PHE A 31 -4.30 16.67 -11.44
C PHE A 31 -4.24 18.20 -11.56
N GLY A 32 -3.10 18.82 -11.22
CA GLY A 32 -2.87 20.27 -11.21
C GLY A 32 -3.42 21.00 -9.99
N SER A 33 -4.59 20.60 -9.48
CA SER A 33 -5.21 21.15 -8.27
C SER A 33 -5.99 20.07 -7.52
N TRP A 34 -6.00 20.14 -6.19
CA TRP A 34 -6.78 19.22 -5.34
C TRP A 34 -7.47 19.99 -4.20
N PRO A 35 -8.80 19.86 -4.04
CA PRO A 35 -9.72 19.11 -4.90
C PRO A 35 -9.76 19.69 -6.33
N PRO A 36 -10.07 18.88 -7.35
CA PRO A 36 -10.38 19.40 -8.68
C PRO A 36 -11.49 20.45 -8.58
N GLY A 37 -11.39 21.52 -9.36
CA GLY A 37 -12.44 22.56 -9.43
C GLY A 37 -13.81 22.01 -9.82
N GLU A 38 -14.84 22.85 -9.73
CA GLU A 38 -16.23 22.48 -10.02
C GLU A 38 -16.37 21.74 -11.37
N GLY A 39 -17.16 20.66 -11.38
CA GLY A 39 -17.39 19.82 -12.56
C GLY A 39 -16.28 18.82 -12.92
N ARG A 40 -15.13 18.81 -12.21
CA ARG A 40 -14.01 17.90 -12.52
C ARG A 40 -13.99 16.59 -11.74
N PHE A 41 -14.97 16.38 -10.86
CA PHE A 41 -15.18 15.12 -10.15
C PHE A 41 -15.98 14.14 -11.04
N THR A 42 -15.31 13.60 -12.05
CA THR A 42 -15.89 12.60 -12.97
C THR A 42 -15.79 11.20 -12.39
N ARG A 43 -16.65 10.28 -12.86
CA ARG A 43 -16.58 8.86 -12.48
C ARG A 43 -15.19 8.27 -12.72
N THR A 44 -14.55 8.62 -13.83
CA THR A 44 -13.19 8.16 -14.18
C THR A 44 -12.17 8.49 -13.09
N LEU A 45 -12.26 9.68 -12.50
CA LEU A 45 -11.37 10.07 -11.39
C LEU A 45 -11.59 9.17 -10.16
N TYR A 46 -12.84 8.86 -9.82
CA TYR A 46 -13.13 7.97 -8.68
C TYR A 46 -12.69 6.53 -8.93
N LEU A 47 -12.80 6.03 -10.17
CA LEU A 47 -12.25 4.73 -10.53
C LEU A 47 -10.72 4.70 -10.42
N HIS A 48 -10.05 5.80 -10.78
CA HIS A 48 -8.61 5.93 -10.59
C HIS A 48 -8.24 5.92 -9.11
N LEU A 49 -8.94 6.69 -8.27
CA LEU A 49 -8.75 6.66 -6.82
C LEU A 49 -9.01 5.26 -6.24
N GLN A 50 -10.07 4.59 -6.69
CA GLN A 50 -10.42 3.26 -6.23
C GLN A 50 -9.31 2.25 -6.56
N ARG A 51 -8.75 2.30 -7.76
CA ARG A 51 -7.58 1.47 -8.14
C ARG A 51 -6.37 1.81 -7.27
N ASP A 52 -6.08 3.10 -7.10
CA ASP A 52 -4.94 3.57 -6.32
C ASP A 52 -4.98 3.03 -4.87
N PHE A 53 -6.13 3.21 -4.20
CA PHE A 53 -6.34 2.78 -2.82
C PHE A 53 -6.56 1.26 -2.69
N ALA A 54 -7.08 0.58 -3.71
CA ALA A 54 -7.18 -0.88 -3.74
C ALA A 54 -5.80 -1.54 -3.70
N THR A 55 -4.84 -1.05 -4.50
CA THR A 55 -3.46 -1.55 -4.42
C THR A 55 -2.84 -1.25 -3.06
N LEU A 56 -3.06 -0.05 -2.52
CA LEU A 56 -2.54 0.34 -1.22
C LEU A 56 -3.11 -0.54 -0.09
N TYR A 57 -4.39 -0.90 -0.18
CA TYR A 57 -5.02 -1.87 0.71
C TYR A 57 -4.36 -3.25 0.60
N SER A 58 -4.26 -3.83 -0.59
CA SER A 58 -3.59 -5.14 -0.79
C SER A 58 -2.17 -5.16 -0.25
N TYR A 59 -1.44 -4.05 -0.41
CA TYR A 59 -0.07 -3.91 0.05
C TYR A 59 0.05 -3.93 1.58
N LEU A 60 -0.91 -3.33 2.29
CA LEU A 60 -0.81 -3.09 3.74
C LEU A 60 -1.70 -4.01 4.57
N VAL A 61 -2.72 -4.64 4.01
CA VAL A 61 -3.74 -5.37 4.76
C VAL A 61 -3.18 -6.58 5.51
N ASP A 62 -3.61 -6.75 6.76
CA ASP A 62 -3.43 -7.98 7.51
C ASP A 62 -4.66 -8.87 7.32
N GLN A 63 -4.52 -9.95 6.56
CA GLN A 63 -5.63 -10.86 6.23
C GLN A 63 -6.09 -11.72 7.41
N ASP A 64 -5.27 -11.85 8.47
CA ASP A 64 -5.65 -12.61 9.66
C ASP A 64 -6.44 -11.73 10.66
N ALA A 65 -6.34 -10.40 10.56
CA ALA A 65 -7.15 -9.51 11.37
C ALA A 65 -8.58 -9.45 10.83
N VAL A 66 -9.56 -9.88 11.63
CA VAL A 66 -10.98 -9.97 11.26
C VAL A 66 -11.88 -9.44 12.37
N TRP A 67 -13.13 -9.14 12.03
CA TRP A 67 -14.15 -8.76 13.00
C TRP A 67 -14.69 -9.95 13.78
N SER A 68 -14.86 -9.77 15.10
CA SER A 68 -15.55 -10.70 15.99
C SER A 68 -16.55 -9.92 16.88
N PRO A 69 -17.85 -10.29 16.89
CA PRO A 69 -18.48 -11.32 16.06
C PRO A 69 -18.47 -10.95 14.57
N ALA A 70 -18.54 -11.96 13.69
CA ALA A 70 -18.65 -11.77 12.25
C ALA A 70 -19.89 -10.94 11.89
N HIS A 71 -19.84 -10.24 10.75
CA HIS A 71 -20.83 -9.25 10.32
C HIS A 71 -22.28 -9.76 10.32
N ASP A 72 -22.50 -11.05 10.06
CA ASP A 72 -23.81 -11.66 9.83
C ASP A 72 -24.59 -11.96 11.11
N LEU A 73 -24.04 -11.62 12.29
CA LEU A 73 -24.69 -11.85 13.57
C LEU A 73 -25.59 -10.66 13.98
N PRO A 74 -26.78 -10.93 14.57
CA PRO A 74 -27.78 -9.92 14.87
C PRO A 74 -27.29 -8.83 15.85
N ALA A 75 -27.86 -7.63 15.71
CA ALA A 75 -27.49 -6.38 16.39
C ALA A 75 -27.52 -6.41 17.94
N THR A 76 -28.03 -7.49 18.55
CA THR A 76 -27.96 -7.73 20.00
C THR A 76 -26.58 -8.22 20.48
N SER A 77 -25.63 -8.40 19.56
CA SER A 77 -24.26 -8.81 19.87
C SER A 77 -23.48 -7.73 20.64
N PRO A 78 -22.49 -8.13 21.46
CA PRO A 78 -21.54 -7.19 22.03
C PRO A 78 -20.84 -6.36 20.94
N ARG A 79 -20.36 -5.17 21.32
CA ARG A 79 -19.59 -4.26 20.47
C ARG A 79 -18.55 -5.05 19.65
N ARG A 80 -18.52 -4.83 18.33
CA ARG A 80 -17.60 -5.52 17.42
C ARG A 80 -16.16 -5.22 17.81
N THR A 81 -15.33 -6.25 17.84
CA THR A 81 -13.89 -6.16 18.15
C THR A 81 -13.08 -6.72 16.99
N ILE A 82 -11.83 -6.27 16.85
CA ILE A 82 -10.90 -6.79 15.85
C ILE A 82 -10.01 -7.82 16.53
N VAL A 83 -9.98 -9.04 16.01
CA VAL A 83 -9.21 -10.16 16.56
C VAL A 83 -8.35 -10.81 15.49
N LYS A 84 -7.31 -11.52 15.92
CA LYS A 84 -6.51 -12.40 15.07
C LYS A 84 -6.72 -13.85 15.49
N PRO A 85 -7.36 -14.69 14.66
CA PRO A 85 -7.54 -16.11 14.95
C PRO A 85 -6.19 -16.82 15.15
N SER A 86 -5.15 -16.43 14.43
CA SER A 86 -3.82 -17.04 14.58
C SER A 86 -3.12 -16.70 15.89
N ASN A 87 -3.46 -15.57 16.52
CA ASN A 87 -2.80 -15.09 17.73
C ASN A 87 -3.82 -14.52 18.75
N PRO A 88 -4.27 -15.34 19.72
CA PRO A 88 -5.24 -14.92 20.74
C PRO A 88 -4.77 -13.80 21.67
N ASN A 89 -3.46 -13.57 21.79
CA ASN A 89 -2.89 -12.51 22.63
C ASN A 89 -2.76 -11.18 21.90
N TRP A 90 -2.91 -11.18 20.57
CA TRP A 90 -2.85 -9.97 19.79
C TRP A 90 -4.07 -9.07 20.06
N ARG A 91 -3.86 -7.76 20.03
CA ARG A 91 -4.90 -6.75 20.21
C ARG A 91 -4.74 -5.68 19.12
N ALA A 92 -5.86 -5.22 18.56
CA ALA A 92 -5.88 -4.11 17.61
C ALA A 92 -5.66 -2.77 18.31
N ASP A 93 -6.30 -2.63 19.48
CA ASP A 93 -6.25 -1.45 20.33
C ASP A 93 -5.07 -1.50 21.30
N ASP A 94 -4.41 -0.36 21.45
CA ASP A 94 -3.36 -0.14 22.45
C ASP A 94 -3.78 0.96 23.42
N GLU A 95 -2.97 1.18 24.47
CA GLU A 95 -3.18 2.27 25.43
C GLU A 95 -3.28 3.66 24.77
N THR A 96 -2.54 3.86 23.67
CA THR A 96 -2.47 5.14 22.96
C THR A 96 -3.57 5.30 21.91
N LEU A 97 -4.19 4.22 21.42
CA LEU A 97 -5.12 4.28 20.30
C LEU A 97 -6.16 3.15 20.36
N ARG A 98 -7.41 3.54 20.56
CA ARG A 98 -8.58 2.67 20.35
C ARG A 98 -9.03 2.74 18.89
N MET A 99 -8.31 2.03 18.03
CA MET A 99 -8.52 2.01 16.59
C MET A 99 -9.86 1.37 16.21
N THR A 100 -10.26 0.30 16.89
CA THR A 100 -11.54 -0.37 16.69
C THR A 100 -12.70 0.61 16.85
N ASP A 101 -12.67 1.45 17.89
CA ASP A 101 -13.73 2.43 18.18
C ASP A 101 -13.84 3.51 17.10
N ILE A 102 -12.70 4.00 16.60
CA ILE A 102 -12.66 5.01 15.53
C ILE A 102 -13.26 4.46 14.25
N ILE A 103 -12.93 3.21 13.90
CA ILE A 103 -13.44 2.55 12.70
C ILE A 103 -14.94 2.25 12.85
N SER A 104 -15.36 1.60 13.93
CA SER A 104 -16.77 1.24 14.15
C SER A 104 -17.67 2.47 14.21
N SER A 105 -17.27 3.52 14.92
CA SER A 105 -18.06 4.77 14.97
C SER A 105 -18.13 5.50 13.63
N PHE A 106 -17.12 5.34 12.76
CA PHE A 106 -17.19 5.86 11.40
C PHE A 106 -18.20 5.07 10.57
N ASP A 107 -18.11 3.75 10.57
CA ASP A 107 -19.02 2.89 9.80
C ASP A 107 -20.48 3.05 10.25
N GLU A 108 -20.73 3.12 11.55
CA GLU A 108 -22.07 3.34 12.12
C GLU A 108 -22.66 4.69 11.70
N ARG A 109 -21.87 5.77 11.76
CA ARG A 109 -22.33 7.12 11.41
C ARG A 109 -22.67 7.24 9.92
N GLU A 110 -21.87 6.64 9.05
CA GLU A 110 -22.09 6.68 7.60
C GLU A 110 -23.01 5.54 7.10
N ASN A 111 -23.46 4.65 8.00
CA ASN A 111 -24.23 3.44 7.69
C ASN A 111 -23.55 2.55 6.64
N HIS A 112 -22.24 2.36 6.78
CA HIS A 112 -21.44 1.49 5.92
C HIS A 112 -21.28 0.09 6.55
N PRO A 113 -21.34 -0.99 5.75
CA PRO A 113 -20.91 -2.30 6.25
C PRO A 113 -19.39 -2.27 6.51
N PRO A 114 -18.89 -2.92 7.56
CA PRO A 114 -17.46 -2.92 7.89
C PRO A 114 -16.62 -3.69 6.88
N ILE A 115 -15.43 -3.17 6.56
CA ILE A 115 -14.47 -3.86 5.68
C ILE A 115 -14.02 -5.17 6.36
N PRO A 116 -13.98 -6.33 5.66
CA PRO A 116 -13.72 -7.64 6.28
C PRO A 116 -12.40 -7.76 7.03
N HIS A 117 -11.32 -7.17 6.47
CA HIS A 117 -10.01 -7.12 7.09
C HIS A 117 -9.69 -5.67 7.50
N PRO A 118 -10.05 -5.26 8.73
CA PRO A 118 -10.05 -3.86 9.13
C PRO A 118 -8.69 -3.33 9.59
N PHE A 119 -7.62 -4.14 9.55
CA PHE A 119 -6.35 -3.81 10.18
C PHE A 119 -5.15 -3.94 9.23
N PRO A 120 -4.12 -3.07 9.35
CA PRO A 120 -2.90 -3.17 8.57
C PRO A 120 -1.87 -4.10 9.22
N LEU A 121 -0.98 -4.65 8.40
CA LEU A 121 0.31 -5.12 8.85
C LEU A 121 1.09 -3.93 9.45
N VAL A 122 1.50 -4.09 10.70
CA VAL A 122 2.24 -3.07 11.45
C VAL A 122 3.67 -3.55 11.71
N PRO A 123 4.68 -2.66 11.60
CA PRO A 123 6.05 -2.99 12.00
C PRO A 123 6.10 -3.43 13.46
N LEU A 124 6.77 -4.55 13.73
CA LEU A 124 7.08 -4.97 15.10
C LEU A 124 8.08 -3.98 15.70
N VAL A 125 7.71 -3.36 16.82
CA VAL A 125 8.65 -2.52 17.56
C VAL A 125 9.51 -3.44 18.41
N SER A 126 10.75 -3.71 17.97
CA SER A 126 11.72 -4.44 18.79
C SER A 126 11.88 -3.75 20.15
N PRO A 127 11.68 -4.46 21.29
CA PRO A 127 11.76 -3.85 22.61
C PRO A 127 13.16 -3.34 23.00
N THR A 128 14.19 -3.59 22.18
CA THR A 128 15.59 -3.25 22.48
C THR A 128 15.90 -1.74 22.48
N SER A 129 15.00 -0.87 22.01
CA SER A 129 15.23 0.59 22.02
C SER A 129 14.37 1.33 23.05
N ARG A 130 14.14 0.71 24.22
CA ARG A 130 13.70 1.43 25.41
C ARG A 130 14.77 1.21 26.48
N THR A 131 15.41 2.31 26.91
CA THR A 131 16.43 2.42 27.97
C THR A 131 17.87 2.02 27.63
N SER A 132 18.64 2.97 27.11
CA SER A 132 20.04 3.18 27.54
C SER A 132 20.15 4.49 28.33
N THR A 133 19.28 4.65 29.32
CA THR A 133 19.52 5.58 30.43
C THR A 133 20.70 5.05 31.24
N GLY A 134 21.80 5.79 31.16
CA GLY A 134 23.10 5.61 31.81
C GLY A 134 23.18 4.61 32.97
N LEU A 135 23.94 3.55 32.75
CA LEU A 135 24.94 3.14 33.73
C LEU A 135 26.31 3.13 33.05
N SER A 136 27.15 4.00 33.58
CA SER A 136 28.59 4.04 33.39
C SER A 136 29.20 2.65 33.55
N ASP A 137 29.91 2.16 32.53
CA ASP A 137 30.99 1.22 32.77
C ASP A 137 32.29 1.74 32.16
N LYS A 138 33.29 1.78 33.03
CA LYS A 138 34.55 2.51 32.89
C LYS A 138 35.64 1.46 32.78
N ARG A 139 36.18 1.21 31.58
CA ARG A 139 37.48 0.57 31.23
C ARG A 139 37.39 0.15 29.75
N GLN A 140 38.36 0.29 28.84
CA GLN A 140 39.80 0.44 28.93
C GLN A 140 40.33 1.16 27.67
N LYS A 141 41.43 1.91 27.82
CA LYS A 141 42.25 2.49 26.74
C LYS A 141 42.88 1.38 25.87
N GLY A 142 42.85 1.57 24.55
CA GLY A 142 43.59 0.77 23.58
C GLY A 142 43.65 1.45 22.21
N PHE A 143 44.79 2.09 21.94
CA PHE A 143 45.37 2.61 20.69
C PHE A 143 44.54 2.67 19.40
N SER A 144 44.37 3.91 18.92
CA SER A 144 43.95 4.28 17.57
C SER A 144 45.14 4.34 16.60
N PHE A 145 45.05 3.68 15.44
CA PHE A 145 45.65 4.16 14.19
C PHE A 145 44.83 3.60 13.01
N THR A 146 44.11 4.46 12.29
CA THR A 146 44.01 4.48 10.81
C THR A 146 43.24 5.73 10.37
N PRO A 147 43.59 6.30 9.20
CA PRO A 147 43.24 7.68 8.87
C PRO A 147 41.89 7.82 8.14
N SER A 148 41.30 8.97 8.42
CA SER A 148 40.09 9.58 7.89
C SER A 148 39.91 9.46 6.36
N ASN A 149 38.78 8.90 5.96
CA ASN A 149 38.04 9.32 4.77
C ASN A 149 36.55 9.47 5.12
N PRO A 150 36.04 10.68 5.42
CA PRO A 150 34.66 10.85 5.84
C PRO A 150 33.80 11.09 4.59
N ARG A 151 33.61 10.05 3.76
CA ARG A 151 32.53 10.05 2.78
C ARG A 151 31.22 9.69 3.48
N ASN A 152 30.66 10.71 4.11
CA ASN A 152 29.22 10.96 4.28
C ASN A 152 28.31 9.72 4.17
N ARG A 153 28.29 8.89 5.22
CA ARG A 153 27.24 7.89 5.44
C ARG A 153 26.89 7.87 6.93
N SER A 154 26.29 8.96 7.40
CA SER A 154 25.52 8.96 8.65
C SER A 154 24.23 8.17 8.46
N SER A 155 24.36 6.86 8.25
CA SER A 155 23.23 5.94 8.28
C SER A 155 22.85 5.76 9.75
N ASN A 156 21.87 6.52 10.23
CA ASN A 156 21.30 6.33 11.56
C ASN A 156 20.79 4.88 11.67
N PRO A 157 21.39 4.02 12.52
CA PRO A 157 21.05 2.59 12.59
C PRO A 157 19.56 2.38 12.90
N ALA A 158 18.95 3.26 13.69
CA ALA A 158 17.53 3.22 14.00
C ALA A 158 16.64 3.49 12.76
N ALA A 159 17.09 4.34 11.83
CA ALA A 159 16.37 4.59 10.59
C ALA A 159 16.47 3.39 9.63
N ALA A 160 17.62 2.71 9.61
CA ALA A 160 17.80 1.49 8.83
C ALA A 160 16.94 0.34 9.37
N GLU A 161 16.92 0.13 10.69
CA GLU A 161 16.05 -0.87 11.34
C GLU A 161 14.57 -0.59 11.08
N ALA A 162 14.13 0.66 11.21
CA ALA A 162 12.76 1.06 10.89
C ALA A 162 12.41 0.77 9.42
N ALA A 163 13.33 1.02 8.48
CA ALA A 163 13.11 0.74 7.06
C ALA A 163 12.97 -0.76 6.76
N LEU A 164 13.74 -1.62 7.46
CA LEU A 164 13.60 -3.07 7.34
C LEU A 164 12.27 -3.56 7.91
N ALA A 165 11.90 -3.13 9.12
CA ALA A 165 10.64 -3.48 9.75
C ALA A 165 9.40 -3.02 8.93
N LEU A 166 9.51 -1.87 8.25
CA LEU A 166 8.50 -1.39 7.31
C LEU A 166 8.38 -2.28 6.07
N THR A 167 9.49 -2.83 5.58
CA THR A 167 9.50 -3.71 4.41
C THR A 167 8.90 -5.07 4.75
N GLU A 168 9.23 -5.63 5.93
CA GLU A 168 8.70 -6.90 6.42
C GLU A 168 7.19 -6.85 6.74
N SER A 169 6.69 -5.68 7.17
CA SER A 169 5.28 -5.47 7.49
C SER A 169 4.44 -5.08 6.26
N THR A 170 4.73 -5.65 5.09
CA THR A 170 3.98 -5.38 3.86
C THR A 170 3.86 -6.62 2.96
N ASN A 171 2.78 -6.71 2.20
CA ASN A 171 2.52 -7.81 1.27
C ASN A 171 3.23 -7.57 -0.07
N ILE A 172 4.56 -7.49 -0.08
CA ILE A 172 5.35 -7.20 -1.30
C ILE A 172 5.09 -8.25 -2.39
N GLU A 173 4.81 -9.49 -2.02
CA GLU A 173 4.48 -10.55 -2.99
C GLU A 173 3.18 -10.25 -3.74
N ALA A 174 2.20 -9.63 -3.10
CA ALA A 174 0.95 -9.22 -3.75
C ALA A 174 1.16 -8.12 -4.81
N LEU A 175 2.29 -7.41 -4.77
CA LEU A 175 2.66 -6.44 -5.79
C LEU A 175 3.30 -7.09 -7.02
N ARG A 176 4.03 -8.19 -6.85
CA ARG A 176 4.70 -8.89 -7.98
C ARG A 176 3.70 -9.46 -8.99
N SER A 177 2.50 -9.79 -8.54
CA SER A 177 1.42 -10.28 -9.40
C SER A 177 0.62 -9.16 -10.07
N SER A 178 0.79 -7.89 -9.66
CA SER A 178 0.11 -6.76 -10.27
C SER A 178 0.92 -6.21 -11.45
N SER A 179 0.38 -6.35 -12.67
CA SER A 179 1.05 -5.87 -13.88
C SER A 179 0.99 -4.35 -14.07
N THR A 180 0.24 -3.62 -13.23
CA THR A 180 -0.01 -2.18 -13.44
C THR A 180 0.73 -1.34 -12.41
N PRO A 181 1.64 -0.44 -12.83
CA PRO A 181 2.32 0.46 -11.91
C PRO A 181 1.32 1.43 -11.26
N ASN A 182 1.49 1.68 -9.97
CA ASN A 182 0.63 2.57 -9.19
C ASN A 182 1.48 3.71 -8.59
N PRO A 183 1.41 4.94 -9.14
CA PRO A 183 2.19 6.07 -8.67
C PRO A 183 1.93 6.46 -7.20
N LEU A 184 0.70 6.25 -6.70
CA LEU A 184 0.39 6.53 -5.30
C LEU A 184 1.18 5.61 -4.37
N LEU A 185 1.29 4.32 -4.73
CA LEU A 185 1.99 3.33 -3.91
C LEU A 185 3.49 3.65 -3.79
N GLU A 186 4.14 3.99 -4.90
CA GLU A 186 5.56 4.38 -4.89
C GLU A 186 5.79 5.63 -4.04
N ALA A 187 4.94 6.65 -4.24
CA ALA A 187 4.98 7.87 -3.44
C ALA A 187 4.71 7.59 -1.94
N PHE A 188 3.82 6.65 -1.63
CA PHE A 188 3.52 6.22 -0.27
C PHE A 188 4.74 5.57 0.39
N GLN A 189 5.43 4.66 -0.31
CA GLN A 189 6.63 3.99 0.22
C GLN A 189 7.74 5.00 0.56
N LEU A 190 7.92 6.02 -0.28
CA LEU A 190 8.86 7.11 -0.02
C LEU A 190 8.41 7.96 1.17
N HIS A 191 7.13 8.34 1.21
CA HIS A 191 6.56 9.11 2.32
C HIS A 191 6.74 8.41 3.66
N GLU A 192 6.48 7.10 3.70
CA GLU A 192 6.60 6.31 4.92
C GLU A 192 8.04 6.21 5.42
N LYS A 193 9.01 6.00 4.52
CA LYS A 193 10.45 6.01 4.84
C LYS A 193 10.97 7.37 5.26
N SER A 194 10.38 8.46 4.76
CA SER A 194 10.78 9.83 5.12
C SER A 194 10.27 10.30 6.48
N THR A 195 9.33 9.57 7.10
CA THR A 195 8.81 9.93 8.42
C THR A 195 9.83 9.55 9.49
N PRO A 196 10.37 10.50 10.27
CA PRO A 196 11.38 10.19 11.26
C PRO A 196 10.81 9.38 12.43
N ALA A 197 11.46 8.27 12.77
CA ALA A 197 11.03 7.35 13.83
C ALA A 197 11.01 7.97 15.24
N HIS A 198 11.74 9.08 15.46
CA HIS A 198 11.79 9.75 16.77
C HIS A 198 10.55 10.62 17.05
N GLU A 199 9.80 11.04 16.02
CA GLU A 199 8.58 11.83 16.21
C GLU A 199 7.36 10.94 16.42
N VAL A 200 7.23 9.90 15.60
CA VAL A 200 6.14 8.92 15.68
C VAL A 200 6.73 7.54 15.42
N SER A 201 6.40 6.57 16.27
CA SER A 201 6.82 5.19 16.08
C SER A 201 6.31 4.67 14.72
N PRO A 202 7.09 3.87 13.96
CA PRO A 202 6.62 3.31 12.69
C PRO A 202 5.30 2.53 12.83
N HIS A 203 5.10 1.88 13.98
CA HIS A 203 3.88 1.18 14.37
C HIS A 203 2.67 2.12 14.45
N ASP A 204 2.74 3.19 15.26
CA ASP A 204 1.63 4.14 15.42
C ASP A 204 1.38 4.95 14.15
N ALA A 205 2.46 5.26 13.42
CA ALA A 205 2.36 5.94 12.14
C ALA A 205 1.58 5.10 11.12
N ARG A 206 1.84 3.79 11.05
CA ARG A 206 1.12 2.86 10.18
C ARG A 206 -0.38 2.79 10.53
N LYS A 207 -0.72 2.70 11.82
CA LYS A 207 -2.13 2.74 12.28
C LYS A 207 -2.83 4.04 11.88
N GLY A 208 -2.17 5.19 12.12
CA GLY A 208 -2.70 6.51 11.74
C GLY A 208 -2.99 6.64 10.25
N ARG A 209 -2.05 6.22 9.39
CA ARG A 209 -2.24 6.21 7.93
C ARG A 209 -3.37 5.27 7.51
N TRP A 210 -3.42 4.08 8.10
CA TRP A 210 -4.46 3.10 7.79
C TRP A 210 -5.87 3.60 8.09
N ILE A 211 -6.07 4.32 9.20
CA ILE A 211 -7.38 4.93 9.49
C ILE A 211 -7.83 5.82 8.33
N MET A 212 -6.94 6.67 7.80
CA MET A 212 -7.28 7.49 6.62
C MET A 212 -7.59 6.64 5.39
N ILE A 213 -6.77 5.61 5.12
CA ILE A 213 -6.96 4.67 4.00
C ILE A 213 -8.32 3.99 4.11
N TYR A 214 -8.69 3.50 5.29
CA TYR A 214 -9.96 2.85 5.58
C TYR A 214 -11.13 3.79 5.27
N GLY A 215 -11.10 5.03 5.77
CA GLY A 215 -12.17 6.00 5.54
C GLY A 215 -12.33 6.35 4.06
N VAL A 216 -11.22 6.50 3.32
CA VAL A 216 -11.26 6.74 1.88
C VAL A 216 -11.81 5.52 1.14
N LEU A 217 -11.36 4.31 1.46
CA LEU A 217 -11.87 3.07 0.85
C LEU A 217 -13.37 2.91 1.04
N GLN A 218 -13.88 3.18 2.25
CA GLN A 218 -15.30 3.11 2.53
C GLN A 218 -16.12 4.14 1.75
N THR A 219 -15.60 5.36 1.68
CA THR A 219 -16.25 6.45 0.94
C THR A 219 -16.27 6.11 -0.56
N LEU A 220 -15.16 5.60 -1.10
CA LEU A 220 -15.05 5.16 -2.49
C LEU A 220 -15.97 3.97 -2.77
N ALA A 221 -16.10 3.00 -1.86
CA ALA A 221 -17.03 1.88 -2.03
C ALA A 221 -18.50 2.35 -2.12
N ALA A 222 -18.86 3.43 -1.41
CA ALA A 222 -20.20 3.99 -1.44
C ALA A 222 -20.55 4.75 -2.74
N VAL A 223 -19.54 5.24 -3.48
CA VAL A 223 -19.74 6.15 -4.63
C VAL A 223 -19.17 5.63 -5.95
N ALA A 224 -18.17 4.76 -5.95
CA ALA A 224 -17.49 4.29 -7.17
C ALA A 224 -17.96 2.89 -7.62
N VAL A 225 -18.74 2.18 -6.80
CA VAL A 225 -19.28 0.86 -7.19
C VAL A 225 -20.46 1.03 -8.14
N ASP A 226 -20.33 0.43 -9.32
CA ASP A 226 -21.36 0.44 -10.34
C ASP A 226 -22.56 -0.45 -9.97
N ALA A 227 -23.75 -0.04 -10.42
CA ALA A 227 -24.92 -0.90 -10.31
C ALA A 227 -24.76 -2.16 -11.18
N PRO A 228 -25.21 -3.33 -10.70
CA PRO A 228 -25.18 -4.57 -11.47
C PRO A 228 -26.18 -4.51 -12.64
N GLY A 229 -25.91 -5.30 -13.69
CA GLY A 229 -26.76 -5.35 -14.89
C GLY A 229 -26.55 -4.23 -15.91
N LEU A 230 -25.58 -3.33 -15.69
CA LEU A 230 -25.19 -2.31 -16.66
C LEU A 230 -24.35 -2.92 -17.79
N LEU A 231 -24.80 -2.70 -19.03
CA LEU A 231 -24.11 -3.20 -20.24
C LEU A 231 -22.96 -2.28 -20.68
N TRP A 232 -23.11 -0.97 -20.47
CA TRP A 232 -22.14 0.04 -20.89
C TRP A 232 -21.64 0.81 -19.68
N THR A 233 -20.42 0.48 -19.24
CA THR A 233 -19.77 1.12 -18.10
C THR A 233 -18.42 1.74 -18.47
N ASP A 234 -17.94 1.50 -19.69
CA ASP A 234 -16.64 2.00 -20.15
C ASP A 234 -16.73 3.43 -20.70
N ALA A 235 -15.70 4.23 -20.43
CA ALA A 235 -15.58 5.64 -20.82
C ALA A 235 -16.76 6.57 -20.43
N VAL A 236 -17.59 6.16 -19.46
CA VAL A 236 -18.70 6.98 -18.96
C VAL A 236 -18.22 7.91 -17.86
N GLU A 237 -18.34 9.22 -18.09
CA GLU A 237 -17.92 10.26 -17.14
C GLU A 237 -18.97 10.55 -16.05
N TYR A 238 -20.25 10.28 -16.33
CA TYR A 238 -21.33 10.47 -15.37
C TYR A 238 -21.49 9.28 -14.41
N TRP A 239 -22.22 9.51 -13.34
CA TRP A 239 -22.44 8.53 -12.27
C TRP A 239 -23.46 7.46 -12.68
N ILE A 240 -23.08 6.19 -12.56
CA ILE A 240 -23.91 5.02 -12.91
C ILE A 240 -24.23 4.13 -11.69
N ASN A 241 -24.33 4.78 -10.53
CA ASN A 241 -24.56 4.15 -9.25
C ASN A 241 -25.89 4.65 -8.63
N PRO A 242 -27.04 4.53 -9.33
CA PRO A 242 -28.30 5.03 -8.80
C PRO A 242 -28.65 4.33 -7.49
N ARG A 243 -29.23 5.08 -6.54
CA ARG A 243 -29.96 4.47 -5.42
C ARG A 243 -31.34 4.11 -5.94
N LEU A 244 -31.68 2.82 -5.86
CA LEU A 244 -32.94 2.30 -6.40
C LEU A 244 -34.00 2.10 -5.30
N ARG A 245 -33.65 2.36 -4.04
CA ARG A 245 -34.59 2.36 -2.92
C ARG A 245 -35.73 3.36 -3.18
N ASP A 246 -36.94 2.95 -2.83
CA ASP A 246 -38.17 3.74 -2.95
C ASP A 246 -38.57 4.11 -4.40
N THR A 247 -37.93 3.53 -5.42
CA THR A 247 -38.35 3.68 -6.80
C THR A 247 -39.62 2.86 -7.04
N PRO A 248 -40.72 3.44 -7.57
CA PRO A 248 -41.95 2.69 -7.81
C PRO A 248 -41.67 1.52 -8.77
N PRO A 249 -42.22 0.31 -8.50
CA PRO A 249 -41.94 -0.87 -9.32
C PRO A 249 -42.68 -0.75 -10.66
N TRP A 250 -41.96 -0.34 -11.70
CA TRP A 250 -42.45 -0.37 -13.09
C TRP A 250 -42.32 -1.79 -13.67
N GLY A 251 -43.01 -2.77 -13.06
CA GLY A 251 -43.00 -4.18 -13.48
C GLY A 251 -42.62 -5.17 -12.38
N LYS A 252 -42.47 -6.45 -12.74
CA LYS A 252 -42.24 -7.57 -11.79
C LYS A 252 -41.10 -7.23 -10.81
N PRO A 253 -41.26 -7.52 -9.50
CA PRO A 253 -40.24 -7.26 -8.50
C PRO A 253 -39.11 -8.27 -8.65
N ALA A 254 -38.24 -8.09 -9.64
CA ALA A 254 -36.85 -8.43 -9.41
C ALA A 254 -36.39 -7.40 -8.38
N VAL A 255 -35.95 -7.84 -7.19
CA VAL A 255 -35.24 -6.94 -6.28
C VAL A 255 -34.10 -6.36 -7.13
N PRO A 256 -34.10 -5.07 -7.47
CA PRO A 256 -33.06 -4.52 -8.30
C PRO A 256 -31.77 -4.71 -7.51
N ASP A 257 -30.86 -5.54 -8.01
CA ASP A 257 -29.55 -5.68 -7.39
C ASP A 257 -28.93 -4.27 -7.40
N GLU A 258 -28.68 -3.72 -6.22
CA GLU A 258 -28.31 -2.31 -6.04
C GLU A 258 -26.78 -2.20 -6.02
N ARG A 259 -26.24 -0.99 -6.19
CA ARG A 259 -24.85 -0.72 -5.83
C ARG A 259 -24.59 -1.20 -4.39
N SER A 260 -23.46 -1.84 -4.17
CA SER A 260 -23.19 -2.47 -2.87
C SER A 260 -21.70 -2.50 -2.54
N HIS A 261 -21.35 -2.10 -1.32
CA HIS A 261 -19.97 -2.16 -0.79
C HIS A 261 -19.35 -3.56 -0.94
N PHE A 262 -20.16 -4.62 -0.89
CA PHE A 262 -19.73 -6.02 -1.05
C PHE A 262 -19.09 -6.31 -2.42
N ARG A 263 -19.30 -5.45 -3.42
CA ARG A 263 -18.69 -5.58 -4.76
C ARG A 263 -17.38 -4.79 -4.88
N SER A 264 -17.00 -4.03 -3.86
CA SER A 264 -15.73 -3.30 -3.85
C SER A 264 -14.56 -4.25 -3.54
N HIS A 265 -13.37 -3.82 -3.94
CA HIS A 265 -12.15 -4.63 -3.89
C HIS A 265 -11.88 -5.26 -2.51
N CYS A 266 -12.16 -4.55 -1.41
CA CYS A 266 -11.90 -5.04 -0.06
C CYS A 266 -12.75 -6.25 0.34
N TRP A 267 -13.94 -6.41 -0.26
CA TRP A 267 -14.84 -7.56 -0.01
C TRP A 267 -14.60 -8.69 -1.00
N VAL A 268 -14.28 -8.37 -2.25
CA VAL A 268 -13.93 -9.39 -3.26
C VAL A 268 -12.66 -10.14 -2.86
N LEU A 269 -11.68 -9.45 -2.27
CA LEU A 269 -10.47 -10.09 -1.73
C LEU A 269 -10.74 -11.03 -0.56
N ALA A 270 -11.78 -10.74 0.24
CA ALA A 270 -12.15 -11.54 1.42
C ALA A 270 -13.06 -12.72 1.08
N GLY A 271 -13.64 -12.75 -0.13
CA GLY A 271 -14.45 -13.87 -0.60
C GLY A 271 -13.62 -15.16 -0.74
N PRO A 272 -14.26 -16.34 -0.74
CA PRO A 272 -13.56 -17.58 -1.07
C PRO A 272 -12.86 -17.39 -2.43
N LYS A 273 -11.55 -17.65 -2.47
CA LYS A 273 -10.81 -17.75 -3.74
C LYS A 273 -11.40 -18.92 -4.51
N GLU A 274 -12.44 -18.65 -5.29
CA GLU A 274 -12.97 -19.61 -6.23
C GLU A 274 -11.85 -19.89 -7.22
N VAL A 275 -11.19 -21.05 -7.04
CA VAL A 275 -10.26 -21.60 -8.01
C VAL A 275 -11.05 -21.66 -9.30
N ALA A 276 -10.66 -20.83 -10.28
CA ALA A 276 -11.34 -20.65 -11.55
C ALA A 276 -12.04 -21.95 -11.98
N ALA A 277 -13.37 -21.97 -11.84
CA ALA A 277 -14.16 -23.09 -12.26
C ALA A 277 -13.92 -23.24 -13.76
N VAL A 278 -13.16 -24.27 -14.13
CA VAL A 278 -13.10 -24.75 -15.51
C VAL A 278 -14.55 -24.96 -15.93
N PRO A 279 -15.02 -24.36 -17.02
CA PRO A 279 -16.41 -24.50 -17.41
C PRO A 279 -16.68 -25.98 -17.68
N VAL A 280 -17.47 -26.60 -16.80
CA VAL A 280 -18.01 -27.93 -16.99
C VAL A 280 -19.02 -27.81 -18.12
N LEU A 281 -18.59 -28.19 -19.32
CA LEU A 281 -19.49 -28.38 -20.46
C LEU A 281 -20.55 -29.41 -20.07
N PRO A 282 -21.83 -29.19 -20.41
CA PRO A 282 -22.91 -30.12 -20.08
C PRO A 282 -22.65 -31.49 -20.70
N SER A 283 -22.83 -32.53 -19.89
CA SER A 283 -22.71 -33.94 -20.28
C SER A 283 -23.59 -34.26 -21.46
N GLY A 284 -22.98 -34.41 -22.63
CA GLY A 284 -23.68 -34.79 -23.85
C GLY A 284 -22.75 -34.82 -25.04
N MET A 285 -21.85 -35.81 -25.07
CA MET A 285 -21.32 -36.53 -26.25
C MET A 285 -19.96 -37.16 -25.91
N LEU A 286 -20.00 -38.40 -25.45
CA LEU A 286 -18.84 -39.27 -25.36
C LEU A 286 -18.39 -39.66 -26.77
N GLN A 287 -17.29 -39.08 -27.25
CA GLN A 287 -16.39 -39.81 -28.17
C GLN A 287 -15.03 -39.94 -27.51
N ALA A 288 -14.70 -41.19 -27.16
CA ALA A 288 -13.44 -41.57 -26.58
C ALA A 288 -12.29 -41.39 -27.59
N ARG A 289 -11.44 -40.38 -27.40
CA ARG A 289 -10.08 -40.39 -27.94
C ARG A 289 -9.09 -40.52 -26.79
N ARG A 290 -8.53 -41.71 -26.63
CA ARG A 290 -7.37 -41.97 -25.77
C ARG A 290 -6.18 -41.15 -26.26
N ILE A 291 -5.83 -40.07 -25.54
CA ILE A 291 -4.53 -39.40 -25.69
C ILE A 291 -3.60 -39.99 -24.63
N ARG A 292 -2.60 -40.76 -25.09
CA ARG A 292 -1.52 -41.30 -24.26
C ARG A 292 -0.66 -40.16 -23.72
N SER A 293 -0.36 -40.22 -22.43
CA SER A 293 0.47 -39.28 -21.67
C SER A 293 1.92 -39.21 -22.19
N ARG A 294 2.20 -38.25 -23.07
CA ARG A 294 3.57 -37.79 -23.38
C ARG A 294 3.92 -36.62 -22.46
N SER A 295 4.24 -36.87 -21.20
CA SER A 295 4.65 -35.76 -20.30
C SER A 295 5.85 -36.05 -19.38
N ARG A 296 6.32 -37.29 -19.27
CA ARG A 296 7.50 -37.58 -18.41
C ARG A 296 8.83 -37.72 -19.15
N ARG A 297 8.81 -37.96 -20.46
CA ARG A 297 10.03 -38.13 -21.28
C ARG A 297 10.57 -36.80 -21.80
N ALA A 298 9.70 -35.82 -22.08
CA ALA A 298 10.09 -34.47 -22.52
C ALA A 298 10.76 -33.67 -21.39
N LEU A 299 10.24 -33.77 -20.16
CA LEU A 299 10.82 -33.07 -19.00
C LEU A 299 12.23 -33.59 -18.64
N ARG A 300 12.46 -34.90 -18.79
CA ARG A 300 13.78 -35.51 -18.54
C ARG A 300 14.80 -35.21 -19.63
N ALA A 301 14.35 -34.96 -20.86
CA ALA A 301 15.22 -34.54 -21.96
C ALA A 301 15.68 -33.08 -21.78
N LEU A 302 14.78 -32.19 -21.37
CA LEU A 302 15.10 -30.79 -21.08
C LEU A 302 16.09 -30.64 -19.92
N HIS A 303 15.92 -31.41 -18.84
CA HIS A 303 16.86 -31.39 -17.71
C HIS A 303 18.26 -31.90 -18.06
N ARG A 304 18.40 -32.79 -19.05
CA ARG A 304 19.70 -33.27 -19.52
C ARG A 304 20.40 -32.31 -20.47
N ALA A 305 19.63 -31.57 -21.27
CA ALA A 305 20.18 -30.51 -22.14
C ALA A 305 20.74 -29.36 -21.29
N ALA A 306 19.98 -28.89 -20.30
CA ALA A 306 20.41 -27.80 -19.41
C ALA A 306 21.63 -28.15 -18.53
N ALA A 307 21.94 -29.44 -18.33
CA ALA A 307 23.13 -29.86 -17.61
C ALA A 307 24.40 -29.83 -18.48
N ARG A 308 24.28 -30.03 -19.79
CA ARG A 308 25.42 -29.96 -20.72
C ARG A 308 25.88 -28.53 -21.00
N ASP A 309 24.94 -27.61 -21.16
CA ASP A 309 25.26 -26.19 -21.41
C ASP A 309 26.01 -25.55 -20.23
N LYS A 310 25.82 -26.07 -19.01
CA LYS A 310 26.53 -25.63 -17.80
C LYS A 310 27.96 -26.14 -17.70
N GLU A 311 28.25 -27.28 -18.32
CA GLU A 311 29.58 -27.89 -18.31
C GLU A 311 30.47 -27.21 -19.37
N GLU A 312 29.92 -26.90 -20.56
CA GLU A 312 30.63 -26.15 -21.61
C GLU A 312 30.96 -24.70 -21.21
N GLN A 313 30.11 -24.04 -20.41
CA GLN A 313 30.41 -22.68 -19.92
C GLN A 313 31.45 -22.64 -18.80
N ALA A 314 31.69 -23.75 -18.11
CA ALA A 314 32.70 -23.82 -17.06
C ALA A 314 34.12 -24.05 -17.61
N GLU A 315 34.24 -24.57 -18.84
CA GLU A 315 35.53 -24.92 -19.47
C GLU A 315 36.12 -23.77 -20.30
N SER A 316 35.37 -22.69 -20.54
CA SER A 316 35.73 -21.55 -21.41
C SER A 316 36.28 -20.31 -20.65
N GLY A 317 36.48 -20.40 -19.34
CA GLY A 317 36.76 -19.23 -18.48
C GLY A 317 38.17 -19.16 -17.92
N ASP A 318 39.21 -19.35 -18.74
CA ASP A 318 40.60 -19.08 -18.35
C ASP A 318 41.44 -18.72 -19.58
N GLU A 319 41.50 -17.44 -19.93
CA GLU A 319 42.58 -16.85 -20.73
C GLU A 319 42.63 -15.35 -20.42
N GLY A 320 43.80 -14.92 -19.94
CA GLY A 320 44.05 -13.59 -19.41
C GLY A 320 44.23 -12.52 -20.48
N ASP A 321 44.43 -11.28 -20.01
CA ASP A 321 45.47 -10.40 -20.56
C ASP A 321 45.71 -9.22 -19.61
N ASP A 322 46.98 -9.10 -19.22
CA ASP A 322 47.62 -7.92 -18.68
C ASP A 322 47.80 -6.90 -19.81
N GLU A 323 47.45 -5.63 -19.59
CA GLU A 323 48.23 -4.49 -20.13
C GLU A 323 47.81 -3.18 -19.45
N MET A 324 48.76 -2.57 -18.74
CA MET A 324 48.74 -1.17 -18.32
C MET A 324 49.34 -0.31 -19.43
N GLU A 325 48.80 0.89 -19.70
CA GLU A 325 49.36 2.17 -19.23
C GLU A 325 48.78 3.37 -20.00
N GLU A 326 48.65 4.47 -19.23
CA GLU A 326 48.81 5.88 -19.61
C GLU A 326 47.94 6.54 -20.69
N SER A 327 47.16 7.55 -20.25
CA SER A 327 47.12 8.90 -20.87
C SER A 327 46.20 9.83 -20.08
N SER A 328 46.77 10.85 -19.43
CA SER A 328 46.03 12.07 -19.00
C SER A 328 45.85 13.02 -20.20
N PRO A 329 44.86 13.93 -20.21
CA PRO A 329 45.15 15.27 -19.67
C PRO A 329 43.98 15.97 -18.94
N SER A 330 44.38 17.05 -18.27
CA SER A 330 43.67 17.93 -17.33
C SER A 330 42.92 19.10 -18.05
N PRO A 331 42.41 20.17 -17.38
CA PRO A 331 41.00 20.38 -17.08
C PRO A 331 40.33 21.58 -17.77
N VAL A 332 38.99 21.59 -17.72
CA VAL A 332 38.07 22.62 -18.26
C VAL A 332 38.10 23.91 -17.42
N ALA A 333 38.12 25.03 -18.14
CA ALA A 333 38.16 26.41 -17.64
C ALA A 333 36.84 26.90 -17.00
N LYS A 334 37.02 27.87 -16.10
CA LYS A 334 36.08 28.53 -15.18
C LYS A 334 34.86 29.18 -15.85
N GLY A 335 33.73 29.06 -15.16
CA GLY A 335 32.49 29.81 -15.39
C GLY A 335 32.63 31.30 -15.08
N ARG A 336 31.79 32.09 -15.74
CA ARG A 336 31.68 33.56 -15.63
C ARG A 336 30.75 33.92 -14.47
N ASP A 337 31.24 34.77 -13.58
CA ASP A 337 30.44 35.52 -12.62
C ASP A 337 29.67 36.63 -13.34
N TRP A 338 28.41 36.82 -12.94
CA TRP A 338 27.56 37.96 -13.29
C TRP A 338 27.28 38.74 -12.00
N GLU A 339 27.94 39.87 -11.79
CA GLU A 339 27.54 40.87 -10.80
C GLU A 339 28.18 42.24 -11.12
N GLU A 340 27.34 43.22 -11.44
CA GLU A 340 27.41 44.67 -11.12
C GLU A 340 26.37 45.35 -12.04
N GLU A 341 25.23 45.81 -11.51
CA GLU A 341 25.06 47.07 -10.77
C GLU A 341 25.19 48.30 -11.69
N ALA A 342 24.04 48.92 -12.00
CA ALA A 342 23.96 50.36 -12.21
C ALA A 342 22.52 50.85 -12.05
N ALA A 343 22.36 51.72 -11.06
CA ALA A 343 21.17 52.42 -10.69
C ALA A 343 20.83 53.59 -11.65
N GLY A 344 19.55 53.95 -11.68
CA GLY A 344 19.00 55.24 -12.15
C GLY A 344 17.47 55.12 -12.07
N ARG A 345 16.77 55.69 -11.07
CA ARG A 345 16.37 57.12 -10.96
C ARG A 345 16.07 57.70 -12.34
N GLY A 346 14.91 58.25 -12.66
CA GLY A 346 13.69 58.66 -11.97
C GLY A 346 12.81 59.36 -13.04
N GLU A 347 11.78 60.08 -12.60
CA GLU A 347 10.85 60.92 -13.40
C GLU A 347 9.72 60.18 -14.14
N LEU A 348 8.48 60.24 -13.62
CA LEU A 348 7.48 61.32 -13.83
C LEU A 348 6.94 61.37 -15.27
N MET A 349 5.87 60.62 -15.53
CA MET A 349 4.53 61.14 -15.87
C MET A 349 3.52 60.01 -15.96
#